data_AF-A0AA42PAB7-F1
#
_entry.id   AF-A0AA42PAB7-F1
#
_cell.length_a   1.000
_cell.length_b   1.000
_cell.length_c   1.000
_cell.angle_alpha   90.00
_cell.angle_beta   90.00
_cell.angle_gamma   90.00
#
_symmetry.space_group_name_H-M   'P 1'
#
loop_
_entity.id
_entity.type
_entity.pdbx_description
1 polymer ?
#
loop_
_entity_poly.entity_id
_entity_poly.type
_entity_poly.pdbx_seq_one_letter_code
_entity_poly.pdbx_strand_id
1 'polypeptide(L)' 'MRQLISLLRRRPARHLALLDEHGRCRMLLSSACKPAGAAWIEVEEVRLSWIGQPLPAESLRAA' A
#
# COMPACT_ATOMS: atom_id res chain seq x y z
N MET A 1 -16.54 -11.10 26.92
CA MET A 1 -16.87 -11.30 25.49
C MET A 1 -16.59 -10.09 24.59
N ARG A 2 -16.69 -8.85 25.07
CA ARG A 2 -16.59 -7.62 24.23
C ARG A 2 -15.21 -7.34 23.59
N GLN A 3 -14.13 -7.91 24.12
CA GLN A 3 -12.76 -7.70 23.62
C GLN A 3 -12.42 -8.52 22.36
N LEU A 4 -13.00 -9.73 22.22
CA LEU A 4 -12.74 -10.62 21.08
C LEU A 4 -13.33 -10.07 19.77
N ILE A 5 -14.45 -9.34 19.85
CA ILE A 5 -15.16 -8.81 18.68
C ILE A 5 -14.33 -7.72 17.96
N SER A 6 -13.41 -7.05 18.67
CA SER A 6 -12.56 -6.02 18.05
C SER A 6 -11.58 -6.61 17.02
N LEU A 7 -11.17 -7.88 17.18
CA LEU A 7 -10.27 -8.58 16.26
C LEU A 7 -10.98 -8.96 14.95
N LEU A 8 -12.31 -9.11 14.99
CA LEU A 8 -13.14 -9.39 13.81
C LEU A 8 -13.45 -8.12 13.00
N ARG A 9 -13.19 -6.92 13.56
CA ARG A 9 -13.31 -5.67 12.79
C ARG A 9 -12.16 -5.60 11.79
N ARG A 10 -12.43 -6.01 10.54
CA ARG A 10 -11.54 -5.76 9.41
C ARG A 10 -11.29 -4.27 9.29
N ARG A 11 -10.06 -3.84 9.53
CA ARG A 11 -9.60 -2.51 9.12
C ARG A 11 -9.65 -2.43 7.60
N PRO A 12 -10.04 -1.27 7.01
CA PRO A 12 -9.96 -1.10 5.58
C PRO A 12 -8.52 -1.32 5.13
N ALA A 13 -8.35 -2.21 4.14
CA ALA A 13 -7.03 -2.45 3.55
C ALA A 13 -6.57 -1.17 2.86
N ARG A 14 -5.29 -0.84 3.00
CA ARG A 14 -4.61 0.22 2.28
C ARG A 14 -3.82 -0.41 1.15
N HIS A 15 -3.74 0.29 0.03
CA HIS A 15 -2.92 -0.12 -1.09
C HIS A 15 -1.57 0.58 -0.99
N LEU A 16 -0.50 -0.19 -1.16
CA LEU A 16 0.87 0.26 -0.97
C LEU A 16 1.70 -0.15 -2.19
N ALA A 17 2.55 0.74 -2.66
CA ALA A 17 3.58 0.45 -3.66
C ALA A 17 4.97 0.66 -3.03
N LEU A 18 5.89 -0.28 -3.25
CA LEU A 18 7.29 -0.14 -2.86
C LEU A 18 8.05 0.40 -4.06
N LEU A 19 8.69 1.55 -3.91
CA LEU A 19 9.56 2.11 -4.93
C LEU A 19 11.02 1.71 -4.70
N ASP A 20 11.77 1.56 -5.79
CA ASP A 20 13.24 1.56 -5.74
C ASP A 20 13.79 2.99 -5.66
N GLU A 21 15.13 3.10 -5.61
CA GLU A 21 15.85 4.37 -5.55
C GLU A 21 15.65 5.25 -6.80
N HIS A 22 15.17 4.67 -7.91
CA HIS A 22 14.86 5.38 -9.15
C HIS A 22 13.37 5.73 -9.26
N GLY A 23 12.57 5.47 -8.22
CA GLY A 23 11.15 5.74 -8.19
C GLY A 23 10.29 4.73 -8.98
N ARG A 24 10.82 3.57 -9.35
CA ARG A 24 10.07 2.53 -10.05
C ARG A 24 9.43 1.56 -9.07
N CYS A 25 8.20 1.15 -9.35
CA CYS A 25 7.48 0.24 -8.47
C CYS A 25 8.06 -1.19 -8.55
N ARG A 26 8.52 -1.71 -7.42
CA ARG A 26 9.07 -3.06 -7.26
C ARG A 26 8.06 -4.06 -6.71
N MET A 27 7.14 -3.58 -5.87
CA MET A 27 6.19 -4.44 -5.18
C MET A 27 4.88 -3.71 -4.89
N LEU A 28 3.79 -4.47 -4.87
CA LEU A 28 2.45 -3.99 -4.55
C LEU A 28 1.91 -4.81 -3.39
N LEU A 29 1.27 -4.14 -2.43
CA LEU A 29 0.74 -4.77 -1.23
C LEU A 29 -0.58 -4.13 -0.81
N SER A 30 -1.60 -4.95 -0.58
CA SER A 30 -2.84 -4.55 0.08
C SER A 30 -2.81 -5.02 1.52
N SER A 31 -2.67 -4.09 2.47
CA SER A 31 -2.53 -4.41 3.89
C SER A 31 -3.22 -3.38 4.76
N ALA A 32 -3.77 -3.81 5.90
CA ALA A 32 -4.31 -2.89 6.91
C ALA A 32 -3.22 -2.04 7.60
N CYS A 33 -1.96 -2.51 7.57
CA CYS A 33 -0.82 -1.85 8.19
C CYS A 33 0.31 -1.68 7.16
N LYS A 34 0.92 -0.49 7.13
CA LYS A 34 2.14 -0.23 6.35
C LYS A 34 3.31 -1.03 6.94
N PRO A 35 4.05 -1.83 6.14
CA PRO A 35 5.22 -2.55 6.62
C PRO A 35 6.31 -1.59 7.11
N ALA A 36 7.09 -2.02 8.10
CA ALA A 36 8.23 -1.26 8.60
C ALA A 36 9.43 -1.34 7.65
N GLY A 37 10.24 -0.28 7.63
CA GLY A 37 11.62 -0.32 7.11
C GLY A 37 11.81 -0.23 5.59
N ALA A 38 10.77 -0.01 4.79
CA ALA A 38 10.92 0.18 3.34
C ALA A 38 10.11 1.37 2.81
N ALA A 39 10.50 1.89 1.64
CA ALA A 39 9.92 3.04 0.96
C ALA A 39 8.52 2.75 0.36
N TRP A 40 7.62 2.23 1.19
CA TRP A 40 6.23 2.02 0.84
C TRP A 40 5.51 3.37 0.77
N ILE A 41 4.86 3.64 -0.35
CA ILE A 41 3.95 4.76 -0.53
C ILE A 41 2.52 4.25 -0.59
N GLU A 42 1.58 5.01 -0.02
CA GLU A 42 0.16 4.67 -0.14
C GLU A 42 -0.38 5.15 -1.49
N VAL A 43 -1.12 4.27 -2.14
CA VAL A 43 -1.71 4.49 -3.47
C VAL A 43 -3.22 4.30 -3.39
N GLU A 44 -3.95 4.87 -4.34
CA GLU A 44 -5.41 4.73 -4.37
C GLU A 44 -5.85 3.32 -4.75
N GLU A 45 -5.04 2.61 -5.55
CA GLU A 45 -5.33 1.26 -6.04
C GLU A 45 -4.06 0.46 -6.34
N VAL A 46 -4.20 -0.86 -6.54
CA VAL A 46 -3.10 -1.74 -6.95
C VAL A 46 -3.23 -2.08 -8.43
N ARG A 47 -2.25 -1.65 -9.24
CA ARG A 47 -2.16 -2.03 -10.67
C ARG A 47 -0.85 -2.77 -10.96
N LEU A 48 -0.95 -4.01 -11.43
CA LEU A 48 0.22 -4.83 -11.79
C LEU A 48 1.07 -4.21 -12.91
N SER A 49 0.46 -3.39 -13.78
CA SER A 49 1.16 -2.68 -14.86
C SER A 49 2.22 -1.69 -14.36
N TRP A 50 2.18 -1.29 -13.08
CA TRP A 50 3.19 -0.40 -12.51
C TRP A 50 4.51 -1.11 -12.17
N ILE A 51 4.55 -2.44 -12.09
CA ILE A 51 5.79 -3.15 -11.77
C ILE A 51 6.88 -2.84 -12.81
N GLY A 52 8.01 -2.34 -12.33
CA GLY A 52 9.15 -1.89 -13.13
C GLY A 52 8.99 -0.52 -13.79
N GLN A 53 7.85 0.15 -13.61
CA GLN A 53 7.54 1.47 -14.15
C GLN A 53 7.52 2.54 -13.05
N PRO A 54 7.77 3.82 -13.38
CA PRO A 54 7.52 4.92 -12.45
C PRO A 54 6.03 4.99 -12.09
N LEU A 55 5.74 5.34 -10.84
CA LEU A 55 4.35 5.48 -10.41
C LEU A 55 3.74 6.77 -11.00
N PRO A 56 2.52 6.73 -11.57
CA PRO A 56 1.84 7.94 -12.01
C PRO A 56 1.56 8.88 -10.83
N ALA A 57 1.63 10.19 -11.03
CA ALA A 57 1.46 11.17 -9.97
C ALA A 57 0.06 11.11 -9.35
N GLU A 58 -0.96 10.84 -10.16
CA GLU A 58 -2.35 10.66 -9.75
C GLU A 58 -2.60 9.37 -8.97
N SER A 59 -1.64 8.45 -8.90
CA SER A 59 -1.81 7.18 -8.18
C SER A 59 -1.60 7.31 -6.67
N LEU A 60 -1.02 8.43 -6.24
CA LEU A 60 -0.76 8.71 -4.83
C LEU A 60 -2.06 9.01 -4.10
N ARG A 61 -2.26 8.37 -2.95
CA ARG A 61 -3.40 8.67 -2.10
C ARG A 61 -3.18 10.00 -1.38
N ALA A 62 -4.09 10.95 -1.57
CA ALA A 62 -4.07 12.21 -0.82
C ALA A 62 -4.23 11.93 0.68
N ALA A 63 -3.40 12.57 1.50
CA ALA A 63 -3.35 12.41 2.96
C ALA A 63 -4.61 12.96 3.65
#